data_AF-A0A2E9IH14-F1
#
_entry.id   AF-A0A2E9IH14-F1
#
_cell.length_a   1.000
_cell.length_b   1.000
_cell.length_c   1.000
_cell.angle_alpha   90.00
_cell.angle_beta   90.00
_cell.angle_gamma   90.00
#
_symmetry.space_group_name_H-M   'P 1'
#
loop_
_entity.id
_entity.type
_entity.pdbx_description
1 polymer ?
#
loop_
_entity_poly.entity_id
_entity_poly.type
_entity_poly.pdbx_seq_one_letter_code
_entity_poly.pdbx_strand_id
1 'polypeptide(L)'
;MIYLSEKILAENCEYEVAENPESGSSLQSYVTTTYDKLYNLFGTPSYSTGDPYDKVQTQWAIDGKVYFTDEYGDKDYETIKATVYNWKTGGTPTEEYEWHIGGTCYEAVEFIEEILNGQVQPDYNWND
;
A
#
# COMPACT_ATOMS: atom_id res chain seq x y z
N MET A 1 14.53 3.84 15.94
CA MET A 1 14.53 4.33 14.55
C MET A 1 15.51 3.44 13.83
N ILE A 2 14.99 2.38 13.21
CA ILE A 2 15.79 1.49 12.37
C ILE A 2 15.88 2.22 11.04
N TYR A 3 17.09 2.60 10.63
CA TYR A 3 17.31 3.15 9.30
C TYR A 3 17.44 1.94 8.37
N LEU A 4 16.54 1.79 7.41
CA LEU A 4 16.84 0.99 6.22
C LEU A 4 18.14 1.57 5.64
N SER A 5 19.21 0.78 5.67
CA SER A 5 20.51 1.19 5.11
C SER A 5 20.48 1.27 3.59
N GLU A 6 19.53 0.56 2.97
CA GLU A 6 19.35 0.49 1.53
C GLU A 6 18.06 1.20 1.11
N LYS A 7 18.10 1.84 -0.07
CA LYS A 7 16.94 2.51 -0.65
C LYS A 7 15.87 1.46 -0.98
N ILE A 8 14.60 1.79 -0.75
CA ILE A 8 13.47 0.99 -1.25
C ILE A 8 13.43 1.12 -2.77
N LEU A 9 13.38 -0.01 -3.48
CA LEU A 9 13.31 -0.09 -4.93
C LEU A 9 12.29 -1.16 -5.33
N ALA A 10 11.60 -0.97 -6.45
CA ALA A 10 10.63 -1.97 -6.93
C ALA A 10 11.16 -3.42 -6.97
N GLU A 11 12.44 -3.60 -7.31
CA GLU A 11 13.10 -4.91 -7.44
C GLU A 11 13.43 -5.62 -6.12
N ASN A 12 13.40 -4.91 -4.98
CA ASN A 12 13.62 -5.49 -3.66
C ASN A 12 12.36 -5.50 -2.78
N CYS A 13 11.20 -5.24 -3.38
CA CYS A 13 9.91 -5.23 -2.69
C CYS A 13 9.10 -6.48 -3.04
N GLU A 14 8.55 -7.11 -2.00
CA GLU A 14 7.47 -8.11 -2.12
C GLU A 14 6.30 -7.63 -1.27
N TYR A 15 5.07 -7.94 -1.68
CA TYR A 15 3.90 -7.61 -0.89
C TYR A 15 2.72 -8.53 -1.14
N GLU A 16 1.83 -8.57 -0.16
CA GLU A 16 0.52 -9.19 -0.25
C GLU A 16 -0.57 -8.17 0.12
N VAL A 17 -1.77 -8.36 -0.45
CA VAL A 17 -2.96 -7.60 -0.07
C VAL A 17 -3.72 -8.38 0.98
N ALA A 18 -3.77 -7.84 2.19
CA ALA A 18 -4.36 -8.49 3.35
C ALA A 18 -5.89 -8.67 3.20
N GLU A 19 -6.42 -9.74 3.81
CA GLU A 19 -7.86 -10.04 3.85
C GLU A 19 -8.65 -8.97 4.60
N ASN A 20 -8.11 -8.54 5.75
CA ASN A 20 -8.80 -7.62 6.64
C ASN A 20 -8.28 -6.19 6.43
N PRO A 21 -9.16 -5.17 6.51
CA PRO A 21 -8.70 -3.80 6.51
C PRO A 21 -7.79 -3.55 7.72
N GLU A 22 -6.66 -2.92 7.47
CA GLU A 22 -5.76 -2.52 8.54
C GLU A 22 -6.37 -1.37 9.36
N SER A 23 -6.35 -1.52 10.69
CA SER A 23 -6.75 -0.50 11.65
C SER A 23 -5.53 0.05 12.38
N GLY A 24 -5.49 1.36 12.61
CA GLY A 24 -4.41 2.01 13.39
C GLY A 24 -3.29 2.62 12.56
N SER A 25 -3.38 2.59 11.23
CA SER A 25 -2.53 3.41 10.36
C SER A 25 -2.97 4.88 10.43
N SER A 26 -2.03 5.80 10.18
CA SER A 26 -2.32 7.22 10.02
C SER A 26 -1.95 7.68 8.63
N LEU A 27 -2.61 8.73 8.13
CA LEU A 27 -2.23 9.40 6.88
C LEU A 27 -0.74 9.79 6.92
N GLN A 28 0.01 9.34 5.93
CA GLN A 28 1.42 9.68 5.74
C GLN A 28 1.63 10.59 4.53
N SER A 29 0.96 10.31 3.41
CA SER A 29 1.04 11.09 2.18
C SER A 29 -0.14 10.75 1.26
N TYR A 30 -0.04 11.14 -0.01
CA TYR A 30 -1.03 10.87 -1.02
C TYR A 30 -0.39 10.38 -2.32
N VAL A 31 -1.17 9.69 -3.15
CA VAL A 31 -0.80 9.36 -4.53
C VAL A 31 -1.96 9.65 -5.48
N THR A 32 -1.68 10.40 -6.54
CA THR A 32 -2.67 10.75 -7.56
C THR A 32 -2.73 9.66 -8.62
N THR A 33 -3.84 8.91 -8.64
CA THR A 33 -4.07 7.81 -9.58
C THR A 33 -5.56 7.49 -9.71
N THR A 34 -5.92 6.51 -10.53
CA THR A 34 -7.32 6.05 -10.72
C THR A 34 -7.57 4.75 -9.97
N TYR A 35 -8.85 4.49 -9.65
CA TYR A 35 -9.25 3.20 -9.09
C TYR A 35 -8.80 2.03 -9.98
N ASP A 36 -9.00 2.12 -11.29
CA ASP A 36 -8.64 1.06 -12.22
C ASP A 36 -7.14 0.72 -12.18
N LYS A 37 -6.26 1.71 -12.01
CA LYS A 37 -4.82 1.45 -11.88
C LYS A 37 -4.51 0.72 -10.57
N LEU A 38 -5.14 1.12 -9.47
CA LEU A 38 -5.00 0.45 -8.18
C LEU A 38 -5.55 -0.97 -8.22
N TYR A 39 -6.73 -1.18 -8.81
CA TYR A 39 -7.34 -2.49 -8.95
C TYR A 39 -6.53 -3.41 -9.87
N ASN A 40 -6.05 -2.93 -11.01
CA ASN A 40 -5.21 -3.74 -11.90
C ASN A 40 -3.86 -4.11 -11.29
N LEU A 41 -3.37 -3.33 -10.32
CA LEU A 41 -2.11 -3.61 -9.64
C LEU A 41 -2.30 -4.47 -8.40
N PHE A 42 -3.23 -4.08 -7.51
CA PHE A 42 -3.43 -4.70 -6.21
C PHE A 42 -4.50 -5.81 -6.23
N GLY A 43 -5.40 -5.85 -7.20
CA GLY A 43 -6.56 -6.75 -7.21
C GLY A 43 -7.70 -6.28 -6.32
N THR A 44 -8.51 -7.21 -5.82
CA THR A 44 -9.69 -6.90 -4.98
C THR A 44 -9.29 -6.17 -3.68
N PRO A 45 -9.97 -5.06 -3.32
CA PRO A 45 -9.68 -4.32 -2.08
C PRO A 45 -9.97 -5.13 -0.81
N SER A 46 -9.15 -4.93 0.24
CA SER A 46 -9.38 -5.47 1.59
C SER A 46 -10.65 -4.93 2.26
N TYR A 47 -11.14 -3.77 1.81
CA TYR A 47 -12.41 -3.21 2.24
C TYR A 47 -13.09 -2.45 1.11
N SER A 48 -14.38 -2.72 0.91
CA SER A 48 -15.22 -1.96 -0.02
C SER A 48 -16.64 -1.85 0.54
N THR A 49 -17.23 -0.65 0.43
CA THR A 49 -18.62 -0.39 0.82
C THR A 49 -19.26 0.61 -0.13
N GLY A 50 -20.57 0.46 -0.35
CA GLY A 50 -21.40 1.40 -1.10
C GLY A 50 -22.06 2.48 -0.25
N ASP A 51 -21.78 2.53 1.06
CA ASP A 51 -22.39 3.51 1.97
C ASP A 51 -21.78 4.92 1.75
N PRO A 52 -22.58 5.92 1.31
CA PRO A 52 -22.10 7.28 1.07
C PRO A 52 -21.78 8.05 2.36
N TYR A 53 -22.23 7.57 3.53
CA TYR A 53 -21.92 8.20 4.82
C TYR A 53 -20.64 7.67 5.44
N ASP A 54 -20.10 6.57 4.92
CA ASP A 54 -18.87 6.01 5.42
C ASP A 54 -17.68 6.92 5.06
N LYS A 55 -16.66 6.94 5.92
CA LYS A 55 -15.51 7.83 5.68
C LYS A 55 -14.55 7.27 4.63
N VAL A 56 -14.52 5.95 4.50
CA VAL A 56 -13.70 5.22 3.52
C VAL A 56 -14.67 4.31 2.78
N GLN A 57 -14.58 4.28 1.45
CA GLN A 57 -15.41 3.40 0.62
C GLN A 57 -14.59 2.28 0.01
N THR A 58 -13.29 2.46 -0.13
CA THR A 58 -12.36 1.49 -0.71
C THR A 58 -11.01 1.66 -0.07
N GLN A 59 -10.46 0.55 0.40
CA GLN A 59 -9.14 0.49 1.01
C GLN A 59 -8.47 -0.84 0.63
N TRP A 60 -7.19 -0.74 0.30
CA TRP A 60 -6.27 -1.86 0.28
C TRP A 60 -5.40 -1.78 1.53
N ALA A 61 -5.26 -2.90 2.24
CA ALA A 61 -4.26 -3.10 3.28
C ALA A 61 -3.13 -3.95 2.70
N ILE A 62 -1.90 -3.46 2.83
CA ILE A 62 -0.72 -4.00 2.15
C ILE A 62 0.30 -4.37 3.22
N ASP A 63 0.65 -5.65 3.26
CA ASP A 63 1.73 -6.20 4.07
C ASP A 63 2.93 -6.42 3.16
N GLY A 64 3.95 -5.58 3.33
CA GLY A 64 5.14 -5.50 2.49
C GLY A 64 6.39 -6.04 3.17
N LYS A 65 7.34 -6.50 2.36
CA LYS A 65 8.71 -6.81 2.74
C LYS A 65 9.67 -6.06 1.82
N VAL A 66 10.67 -5.44 2.42
CA VAL A 66 11.79 -4.83 1.68
C VAL A 66 13.05 -5.59 2.01
N TYR A 67 13.60 -6.26 1.03
CA TYR A 67 14.82 -7.06 1.18
C TYR A 67 16.06 -6.18 1.12
N PHE A 68 17.01 -6.49 1.98
CA PHE A 68 18.32 -5.84 2.02
C PHE A 68 19.42 -6.84 2.36
N THR A 69 20.68 -6.43 2.14
CA THR A 69 21.85 -7.17 2.61
C THR A 69 22.47 -6.44 3.81
N ASP A 70 22.66 -7.14 4.91
CA ASP A 70 23.20 -6.56 6.14
C ASP A 70 24.72 -6.30 6.07
N GLU A 71 25.30 -5.75 7.14
CA GLU A 71 26.74 -5.45 7.21
C GLU A 71 27.65 -6.69 7.16
N TYR A 72 27.10 -7.89 7.37
CA TYR A 72 27.80 -9.18 7.33
C TYR A 72 27.64 -9.90 5.99
N GLY A 73 26.82 -9.38 5.08
CA GLY A 73 26.54 -9.96 3.77
C GLY A 73 25.39 -10.96 3.76
N ASP A 74 24.63 -11.05 4.86
CA ASP A 74 23.45 -11.91 4.97
C ASP A 74 22.21 -11.19 4.43
N LYS A 75 21.33 -11.94 3.77
CA LYS A 75 20.05 -11.41 3.26
C LYS A 75 19.01 -11.40 4.36
N ASP A 76 18.37 -10.26 4.56
CA ASP A 76 17.26 -10.08 5.49
C ASP A 76 16.17 -9.19 4.86
N TYR A 77 15.09 -8.94 5.58
CA TYR A 77 14.03 -8.03 5.16
C TYR A 77 13.43 -7.25 6.33
N GLU A 78 12.99 -6.02 6.03
CA GLU A 78 12.13 -5.25 6.93
C GLU A 78 10.68 -5.39 6.50
N THR A 79 9.76 -5.39 7.46
CA THR A 79 8.32 -5.40 7.18
C THR A 79 7.77 -3.98 7.13
N ILE A 80 6.98 -3.68 6.10
CA ILE A 80 6.27 -2.42 5.94
C ILE A 80 4.77 -2.68 5.92
N LYS A 81 4.01 -1.90 6.68
CA LYS A 81 2.54 -1.90 6.62
C LYS A 81 2.05 -0.61 6.04
N ALA A 82 1.21 -0.71 5.00
CA ALA A 82 0.67 0.42 4.29
C ALA A 82 -0.80 0.22 3.94
N THR A 83 -1.53 1.33 3.82
CA THR A 83 -2.92 1.32 3.34
C THR A 83 -3.08 2.33 2.22
N VAL A 84 -3.77 1.98 1.15
CA VAL A 84 -4.20 2.93 0.11
C VAL A 84 -5.71 3.05 0.16
N TYR A 85 -6.24 4.25 0.36
CA TYR A 85 -7.67 4.43 0.60
C TYR A 85 -8.21 5.79 0.13
N ASN A 86 -9.51 5.85 -0.11
CA ASN A 86 -10.21 7.12 -0.34
C ASN A 86 -10.76 7.68 0.97
N TRP A 87 -10.93 9.00 1.07
CA TRP A 87 -11.43 9.65 2.29
C TRP A 87 -12.54 10.66 2.01
N LYS A 88 -13.70 10.42 2.62
CA LYS A 88 -14.89 11.29 2.65
C LYS A 88 -15.35 11.77 1.28
N THR A 89 -15.29 10.91 0.28
CA THR A 89 -15.75 11.20 -1.08
C THR A 89 -17.24 10.86 -1.28
N GLY A 90 -17.85 10.10 -0.36
CA GLY A 90 -19.24 9.65 -0.47
C GLY A 90 -19.47 8.52 -1.47
N GLY A 91 -18.38 7.91 -1.95
CA GLY A 91 -18.36 6.88 -2.99
C GLY A 91 -16.93 6.59 -3.44
N THR A 92 -16.66 5.41 -3.97
CA THR A 92 -15.34 5.08 -4.53
C THR A 92 -15.07 5.96 -5.76
N PRO A 93 -13.99 6.77 -5.77
CA PRO A 93 -13.66 7.60 -6.91
C PRO A 93 -13.17 6.73 -8.08
N THR A 94 -13.77 6.87 -9.26
CA THR A 94 -13.41 6.10 -10.47
C THR A 94 -12.41 6.83 -11.36
N GLU A 95 -12.46 8.16 -11.35
CA GLU A 95 -11.54 9.04 -12.08
C GLU A 95 -10.23 9.25 -11.30
N GLU A 96 -9.35 10.10 -11.84
CA GLU A 96 -8.14 10.52 -11.14
C GLU A 96 -8.48 11.17 -9.80
N TYR A 97 -7.87 10.66 -8.73
CA TYR A 97 -8.11 11.08 -7.37
C TYR A 97 -6.81 11.02 -6.55
N GLU A 98 -6.71 11.89 -5.55
CA GLU A 98 -5.62 11.92 -4.58
C GLU A 98 -5.87 10.88 -3.48
N TRP A 99 -5.49 9.63 -3.76
CA TRP A 99 -5.63 8.52 -2.82
C TRP A 99 -4.72 8.72 -1.63
N HIS A 100 -5.24 8.44 -0.44
CA HIS A 100 -4.48 8.57 0.79
C HIS A 100 -3.58 7.36 0.98
N ILE A 101 -2.32 7.61 1.33
CA ILE A 101 -1.39 6.58 1.78
C ILE A 101 -1.34 6.66 3.31
N GLY A 102 -1.78 5.59 3.96
CA GLY A 102 -1.61 5.38 5.39
C GLY A 102 -0.49 4.40 5.68
N GLY A 103 0.05 4.48 6.89
CA GLY A 103 1.07 3.54 7.38
C GLY A 103 1.45 3.87 8.82
N THR A 104 2.32 3.05 9.40
CA THR A 104 2.89 3.26 10.75
C THR A 104 4.23 4.00 10.73
N CYS A 105 4.82 4.19 9.55
CA CYS A 105 6.11 4.84 9.35
C CYS A 105 6.15 5.58 8.00
N TYR A 106 7.19 6.39 7.78
CA TYR A 106 7.31 7.22 6.58
C TYR A 106 7.64 6.38 5.34
N GLU A 107 8.36 5.27 5.54
CA GLU A 107 8.77 4.30 4.53
C GLU A 107 7.58 3.67 3.80
N ALA A 108 6.39 3.67 4.40
CA ALA A 108 5.15 3.26 3.74
C ALA A 108 4.85 4.09 2.48
N VAL A 109 5.22 5.38 2.45
CA VAL A 109 5.03 6.24 1.29
C VAL A 109 5.95 5.82 0.15
N GLU A 110 7.25 5.73 0.44
CA GLU A 110 8.26 5.32 -0.55
C GLU A 110 7.97 3.93 -1.11
N PHE A 111 7.53 3.00 -0.25
CA PHE A 111 7.15 1.65 -0.65
C PHE A 111 5.99 1.62 -1.66
N ILE A 112 4.90 2.35 -1.38
CA ILE A 112 3.74 2.41 -2.27
C ILE A 112 4.10 3.09 -3.59
N GLU A 113 4.90 4.16 -3.56
CA GLU A 113 5.36 4.84 -4.76
C GLU A 113 6.23 3.93 -5.64
N GLU A 114 7.15 3.17 -5.06
CA GLU A 114 8.00 2.23 -5.80
C GLU A 114 7.20 1.05 -6.36
N ILE A 115 6.22 0.52 -5.63
CA ILE A 115 5.30 -0.51 -6.17
C ILE A 115 4.52 0.03 -7.38
N LEU A 116 3.95 1.24 -7.26
CA LEU A 116 3.18 1.87 -8.34
C LEU A 116 4.06 2.21 -9.55
N ASN A 117 5.24 2.77 -9.34
CA ASN A 117 6.15 3.14 -10.43
C ASN A 117 6.74 1.90 -11.11
N GLY A 118 7.12 0.90 -10.32
CA GLY A 118 7.66 -0.37 -10.80
C GLY A 118 6.62 -1.34 -11.34
N GLN A 119 5.32 -1.06 -11.15
CA GLN A 119 4.21 -1.96 -11.50
C GLN A 119 4.38 -3.35 -10.87
N VAL A 120 4.87 -3.39 -9.62
CA VAL A 120 5.13 -4.63 -8.87
C VAL A 120 3.79 -5.29 -8.57
N GLN A 121 3.60 -6.53 -9.04
CA GLN A 121 2.38 -7.30 -8.76
C GLN A 121 2.46 -7.91 -7.36
N PRO A 122 1.33 -8.10 -6.66
CA PRO A 122 1.33 -8.77 -5.37
C PRO A 122 1.72 -10.23 -5.55
N ASP A 123 2.43 -10.78 -4.58
CA ASP A 123 2.66 -12.24 -4.50
C ASP A 123 1.34 -12.97 -4.29
N TYR A 124 0.43 -12.35 -3.53
CA TYR A 124 -0.90 -12.86 -3.25
C TYR A 124 -1.87 -11.74 -2.87
N ASN A 125 -3.14 -11.91 -3.25
CA ASN A 125 -4.24 -11.12 -2.72
C ASN A 125 -5.21 -12.07 -2.01
N TRP A 126 -5.44 -11.85 -0.71
CA TRP A 126 -6.31 -12.71 0.09
C TRP A 126 -7.82 -12.53 -0.19
N ASN A 127 -8.18 -11.61 -1.08
CA ASN A 127 -9.56 -11.26 -1.43
C ASN A 127 -9.97 -11.70 -2.85
N ASP A 128 -9.04 -12.26 -3.63
CA ASP A 128 -9.28 -12.83 -4.98
C ASP A 128 -9.46 -14.36 -4.92
#